data_AF-A0A1S3NTB5-F1
#
_entry.id   AF-A0A1S3NTB5-F1
#
_cell.length_a   1.000
_cell.length_b   1.000
_cell.length_c   1.000
_cell.angle_alpha   90.00
_cell.angle_beta   90.00
_cell.angle_gamma   90.00
#
_symmetry.space_group_name_H-M   'P 1'
#
loop_
_entity.id
_entity.type
_entity.pdbx_description
1 polymer ?
#
loop_
_entity_poly.entity_id
_entity_poly.type
_entity_poly.pdbx_seq_one_letter_code
_entity_poly.pdbx_strand_id
1 'polypeptide(L)'
;MGAKQMKCLSSASPAHSPKEEYIIAQSTDTPKEVLISAQSEDHAEPVDDKSELTERKSDTEEVLSLCGLCLTPGHSGPEEERSWEEQLECHQEQLEKEMQEARRMVFRLQALLLHGSLPEDEQDVSMGFGDSRANSEQQLVLIRSRLDQSMEEALDLKRELLRHKQEARHLQAIKDALQQRMSVQEAAVLQLKQELLRCSMDKEQLEGENAELKRKLSDRNKLLSEYEQQLGKKDRLHQQQQLKLDDARHNSNEGSHRSSRSEKSGYGNSVGPPPGPAFQHTAQGEELQLVREALRSLRDGFSGHDPQHHTLDTLEQGVASLMDRLYTLDTRRRQQDRGGQCKSPGRRANPTDRDSWPPSSKIAHSHSSPGLDSTVSTKVLYFTDRSLTPFLVNISKRLGEVTLRDFKAAVDRQGSFRYHFKALDPEFGTVKEEVFQDGALVPGWEGKIVAWVEEDHGERR
;
A
#
# COMPACT_ATOMS: atom_id res chain seq x y z
N MET A 1 -25.58 37.39 18.24
CA MET A 1 -26.21 36.17 17.69
C MET A 1 -25.93 36.13 16.20
N GLY A 2 -25.20 35.13 15.72
CA GLY A 2 -24.81 35.00 14.32
C GLY A 2 -23.87 33.83 14.11
N ALA A 3 -24.40 32.61 14.16
CA ALA A 3 -23.66 31.39 13.85
C ALA A 3 -23.55 31.23 12.32
N LYS A 4 -22.32 31.07 11.81
CA LYS A 4 -22.06 30.62 10.44
C LYS A 4 -21.89 29.10 10.45
N GLN A 5 -22.81 28.39 9.79
CA GLN A 5 -22.72 26.95 9.52
C GLN A 5 -21.59 26.66 8.53
N MET A 6 -20.74 25.69 8.85
CA MET A 6 -19.79 25.08 7.91
C MET A 6 -20.50 23.92 7.20
N LYS A 7 -20.54 23.96 5.86
CA LYS A 7 -20.98 22.85 5.00
C LYS A 7 -19.74 22.06 4.57
N CYS A 8 -19.68 20.78 4.95
CA CYS A 8 -18.71 19.83 4.44
C CYS A 8 -19.13 19.40 3.02
N LEU A 9 -18.23 19.55 2.04
CA LEU A 9 -18.42 19.01 0.69
C LEU A 9 -17.66 17.69 0.59
N SER A 10 -18.42 16.61 0.39
CA SER A 10 -17.90 15.28 0.07
C SER A 10 -17.19 15.28 -1.28
N SER A 11 -15.99 14.70 -1.32
CA SER A 11 -15.23 14.44 -2.53
C SER A 11 -15.79 13.21 -3.27
N ALA A 12 -16.19 13.37 -4.54
CA ALA A 12 -16.39 12.26 -5.46
C ALA A 12 -15.07 11.92 -6.18
N SER A 13 -14.83 10.63 -6.40
CA SER A 13 -13.64 10.10 -7.08
C SER A 13 -13.67 10.32 -8.61
N PRO A 14 -12.52 10.38 -9.31
CA PRO A 14 -12.45 10.67 -10.74
C PRO A 14 -12.75 9.43 -11.60
N ALA A 15 -13.64 9.60 -12.59
CA ALA A 15 -13.78 8.69 -13.72
C ALA A 15 -12.75 9.06 -14.82
N HIS A 16 -12.10 8.06 -15.41
CA HIS A 16 -11.13 8.22 -16.49
C HIS A 16 -11.83 8.25 -17.86
N SER A 17 -11.46 9.20 -18.70
CA SER A 17 -11.68 9.19 -20.15
C SER A 17 -10.33 9.05 -20.87
N PRO A 18 -10.22 8.25 -21.94
CA PRO A 18 -8.94 7.87 -22.56
C PRO A 18 -8.38 9.00 -23.43
N LYS A 19 -7.04 9.10 -23.49
CA LYS A 19 -6.32 10.02 -24.38
C LYS A 19 -5.81 9.24 -25.60
N GLU A 20 -6.15 9.75 -26.78
CA GLU A 20 -5.64 9.32 -28.08
C GLU A 20 -4.16 9.70 -28.23
N GLU A 21 -3.37 8.76 -28.76
CA GLU A 21 -1.93 8.89 -29.03
C GLU A 21 -1.69 9.58 -30.38
N TYR A 22 -0.75 10.52 -30.41
CA TYR A 22 -0.24 11.15 -31.63
C TYR A 22 1.13 10.55 -31.94
N ILE A 23 1.24 9.83 -33.06
CA ILE A 23 2.48 9.24 -33.57
C ILE A 23 3.34 10.34 -34.18
N ILE A 24 4.56 10.54 -33.65
CA ILE A 24 5.62 11.29 -34.33
C ILE A 24 6.69 10.30 -34.76
N ALA A 25 6.83 10.13 -36.07
CA ALA A 25 7.90 9.40 -36.71
C ALA A 25 9.25 10.09 -36.48
N GLN A 26 10.26 9.33 -36.08
CA GLN A 26 11.67 9.73 -36.22
C GLN A 26 12.38 8.70 -37.10
N SER A 27 12.80 9.17 -38.26
CA SER A 27 13.72 8.50 -39.17
C SER A 27 15.15 8.68 -38.67
N THR A 28 15.90 7.60 -38.52
CA THR A 28 17.37 7.64 -38.58
C THR A 28 17.86 6.47 -39.42
N ASP A 29 18.55 6.84 -40.49
CA ASP A 29 19.20 6.01 -41.47
C ASP A 29 20.59 5.59 -40.95
N THR A 30 21.05 4.37 -41.24
CA THR A 30 22.37 4.08 -41.84
C THR A 30 22.62 2.58 -41.97
N PRO A 31 23.43 2.15 -42.98
CA PRO A 31 23.24 0.89 -43.68
C PRO A 31 24.34 -0.16 -43.40
N LYS A 32 24.10 -1.42 -43.78
CA LYS A 32 25.13 -2.40 -44.19
C LYS A 32 24.54 -3.64 -44.89
N GLU A 33 24.81 -3.68 -46.19
CA GLU A 33 25.18 -4.80 -47.07
C GLU A 33 24.67 -6.24 -46.80
N VAL A 34 23.78 -6.67 -47.70
CA VAL A 34 23.76 -7.89 -48.54
C VAL A 34 24.65 -9.07 -48.11
N LEU A 35 23.99 -10.19 -47.75
CA LEU A 35 24.43 -11.53 -48.12
C LEU A 35 23.22 -12.37 -48.51
N ILE A 36 23.27 -12.90 -49.74
CA ILE A 36 22.32 -13.83 -50.33
C ILE A 36 22.70 -15.26 -49.90
N SER A 37 21.72 -16.07 -49.47
CA SER A 37 21.72 -17.51 -49.74
C SER A 37 20.30 -18.05 -49.71
N ALA A 38 20.04 -18.92 -50.68
CA ALA A 38 18.75 -19.41 -51.10
C ALA A 38 18.58 -20.90 -50.76
N GLN A 39 17.31 -21.34 -50.80
CA GLN A 39 16.79 -22.65 -51.20
C GLN A 39 16.93 -23.89 -50.30
N SER A 40 15.78 -24.46 -49.90
CA SER A 40 15.18 -25.75 -50.34
C SER A 40 14.11 -26.15 -49.30
N GLU A 41 12.79 -26.22 -49.59
CA GLU A 41 11.96 -27.09 -50.44
C GLU A 41 11.68 -28.52 -49.91
N ASP A 42 10.44 -28.95 -50.16
CA ASP A 42 9.75 -30.26 -50.00
C ASP A 42 9.17 -30.65 -48.62
N HIS A 43 7.92 -31.15 -48.47
CA HIS A 43 6.92 -31.68 -49.41
C HIS A 43 5.49 -31.70 -48.79
N ALA A 44 4.49 -31.44 -49.65
CA ALA A 44 3.18 -32.11 -49.86
C ALA A 44 2.10 -32.28 -48.75
N GLU A 45 0.92 -31.76 -49.08
CA GLU A 45 -0.45 -31.97 -48.52
C GLU A 45 -1.12 -33.32 -48.92
N PRO A 46 -2.46 -33.53 -48.78
CA PRO A 46 -3.32 -33.58 -47.58
C PRO A 46 -4.16 -34.90 -47.55
N VAL A 47 -4.83 -35.21 -46.43
CA VAL A 47 -5.93 -36.19 -46.40
C VAL A 47 -7.04 -35.71 -45.45
N ASP A 48 -8.22 -35.48 -46.03
CA ASP A 48 -9.52 -35.37 -45.37
C ASP A 48 -9.87 -36.65 -44.60
N ASP A 49 -10.41 -36.53 -43.38
CA ASP A 49 -11.67 -37.21 -43.08
C ASP A 49 -12.41 -36.62 -41.86
N LYS A 50 -13.74 -36.74 -41.96
CA LYS A 50 -14.81 -36.20 -41.10
C LYS A 50 -14.95 -36.94 -39.77
N SER A 51 -15.35 -36.21 -38.71
CA SER A 51 -16.34 -36.64 -37.70
C SER A 51 -16.57 -35.51 -36.69
N GLU A 52 -17.69 -34.79 -36.77
CA GLU A 52 -18.89 -35.00 -35.95
C GLU A 52 -18.71 -34.58 -34.47
N LEU A 53 -18.99 -33.30 -34.21
CA LEU A 53 -19.20 -32.74 -32.87
C LEU A 53 -20.68 -32.94 -32.50
N THR A 54 -20.93 -33.77 -31.50
CA THR A 54 -22.22 -33.87 -30.82
C THR A 54 -22.29 -32.79 -29.72
N GLU A 55 -23.01 -31.70 -29.98
CA GLU A 55 -23.50 -30.82 -28.91
C GLU A 55 -24.80 -31.39 -28.32
N ARG A 56 -24.78 -31.63 -27.01
CA ARG A 56 -25.97 -31.91 -26.21
C ARG A 56 -26.41 -30.63 -25.51
N LYS A 57 -27.63 -30.20 -25.86
CA LYS A 57 -28.73 -29.77 -24.98
C LYS A 57 -28.39 -28.98 -23.71
N SER A 58 -28.96 -27.78 -23.63
CA SER A 58 -29.90 -27.46 -22.54
C SER A 58 -30.82 -26.31 -22.94
N ASP A 59 -32.10 -26.63 -23.05
CA ASP A 59 -33.24 -25.73 -23.10
C ASP A 59 -33.39 -24.95 -21.78
N THR A 60 -33.86 -23.70 -21.87
CA THR A 60 -34.79 -23.12 -20.88
C THR A 60 -35.61 -21.99 -21.52
N GLU A 61 -36.80 -22.35 -21.98
CA GLU A 61 -37.93 -21.43 -22.06
C GLU A 61 -38.82 -21.61 -20.82
N GLU A 62 -38.96 -20.56 -20.01
CA GLU A 62 -40.18 -20.32 -19.24
C GLU A 62 -40.54 -18.84 -19.37
N VAL A 63 -41.45 -18.53 -20.30
CA VAL A 63 -42.25 -17.29 -20.24
C VAL A 63 -43.59 -17.66 -19.63
N LEU A 64 -43.75 -17.31 -18.35
CA LEU A 64 -45.06 -17.16 -17.72
C LEU A 64 -45.83 -16.05 -18.43
N SER A 65 -46.70 -16.46 -19.35
CA SER A 65 -47.69 -15.61 -20.00
C SER A 65 -48.74 -15.17 -18.99
N LEU A 66 -48.64 -13.91 -18.58
CA LEU A 66 -49.64 -13.18 -17.82
C LEU A 66 -50.43 -12.30 -18.80
N CYS A 67 -51.54 -12.79 -19.33
CA CYS A 67 -52.79 -12.02 -19.51
C CYS A 67 -53.85 -12.88 -20.19
N GLY A 68 -54.80 -13.37 -19.40
CA GLY A 68 -56.03 -13.95 -19.90
C GLY A 68 -57.12 -12.88 -19.98
N LEU A 69 -57.60 -12.60 -21.20
CA LEU A 69 -58.94 -12.18 -21.62
C LEU A 69 -58.90 -12.32 -23.17
N CYS A 70 -59.71 -13.08 -23.91
CA CYS A 70 -61.12 -13.46 -23.79
C CYS A 70 -61.41 -14.76 -24.57
N LEU A 71 -62.57 -15.34 -24.25
CA LEU A 71 -63.12 -16.62 -24.67
C LEU A 71 -63.39 -16.82 -26.17
N THR A 72 -63.32 -18.10 -26.55
CA THR A 72 -63.82 -18.79 -27.76
C THR A 72 -65.25 -18.44 -28.19
N PRO A 73 -65.63 -18.79 -29.43
CA PRO A 73 -66.61 -19.88 -29.54
C PRO A 73 -66.20 -20.96 -30.56
N GLY A 74 -66.44 -22.21 -30.18
CA GLY A 74 -65.95 -23.40 -30.87
C GLY A 74 -66.57 -23.68 -32.24
N HIS A 75 -65.83 -24.45 -33.02
CA HIS A 75 -66.37 -25.33 -34.04
C HIS A 75 -65.52 -26.59 -34.10
N SER A 76 -66.20 -27.73 -33.99
CA SER A 76 -65.66 -29.09 -34.06
C SER A 76 -65.31 -29.53 -35.49
N GLY A 77 -64.12 -30.11 -35.71
CA GLY A 77 -63.70 -30.78 -36.96
C GLY A 77 -62.17 -30.80 -37.08
N PRO A 78 -61.56 -31.87 -37.64
CA PRO A 78 -60.26 -32.39 -37.20
C PRO A 78 -59.12 -31.42 -37.45
N GLU A 79 -58.33 -31.22 -36.40
CA GLU A 79 -57.08 -30.50 -36.38
C GLU A 79 -56.10 -31.15 -37.37
N GLU A 80 -55.87 -30.53 -38.52
CA GLU A 80 -54.50 -30.46 -39.02
C GLU A 80 -53.79 -29.55 -38.04
N GLU A 81 -53.06 -30.15 -37.10
CA GLU A 81 -52.08 -29.45 -36.28
C GLU A 81 -51.10 -28.75 -37.24
N ARG A 82 -51.38 -27.48 -37.57
CA ARG A 82 -50.40 -26.61 -38.21
C ARG A 82 -49.21 -26.59 -37.27
N SER A 83 -48.06 -27.01 -37.79
CA SER A 83 -46.80 -26.99 -37.05
C SER A 83 -46.62 -25.60 -36.45
N TRP A 84 -46.14 -25.51 -35.21
CA TRP A 84 -45.84 -24.24 -34.55
C TRP A 84 -44.99 -23.30 -35.43
N GLU A 85 -44.21 -23.86 -36.36
CA GLU A 85 -43.48 -23.14 -37.40
C GLU A 85 -44.39 -22.38 -38.37
N GLU A 86 -45.47 -22.99 -38.89
CA GLU A 86 -46.40 -22.32 -39.81
C GLU A 86 -47.18 -21.19 -39.11
N GLN A 87 -47.52 -21.40 -37.82
CA GLN A 87 -48.21 -20.38 -37.03
C GLN A 87 -47.30 -19.20 -36.70
N LEU A 88 -46.01 -19.45 -36.48
CA LEU A 88 -45.00 -18.41 -36.29
C LEU A 88 -44.75 -17.63 -37.58
N GLU A 89 -44.63 -18.30 -38.72
CA GLU A 89 -44.47 -17.66 -40.03
C GLU A 89 -45.68 -16.77 -40.37
N CYS A 90 -46.90 -17.27 -40.18
CA CYS A 90 -48.11 -16.48 -40.40
C CYS A 90 -48.17 -15.25 -39.47
N HIS A 91 -47.70 -15.37 -38.22
CA HIS A 91 -47.66 -14.25 -37.29
C HIS A 91 -46.60 -13.21 -37.70
N GLN A 92 -45.44 -13.66 -38.19
CA GLN A 92 -44.38 -12.80 -38.70
C GLN A 92 -44.83 -12.03 -39.95
N GLU A 93 -45.48 -12.69 -40.92
CA GLU A 93 -46.03 -12.02 -42.11
C GLU A 93 -47.06 -10.94 -41.76
N GLN A 94 -47.92 -11.21 -40.77
CA GLN A 94 -48.90 -10.24 -40.29
C GLN A 94 -48.21 -9.01 -39.67
N LEU A 95 -47.18 -9.22 -38.86
CA LEU A 95 -46.42 -8.13 -38.23
C LEU A 95 -45.69 -7.27 -39.29
N GLU A 96 -45.13 -7.90 -40.32
CA GLU A 96 -44.50 -7.18 -41.43
C GLU A 96 -45.50 -6.33 -42.21
N LYS A 97 -46.71 -6.83 -42.44
CA LYS A 97 -47.78 -6.10 -43.10
C LYS A 97 -48.22 -4.88 -42.28
N GLU A 98 -48.42 -5.05 -40.98
CA GLU A 98 -48.77 -3.95 -40.07
C GLU A 98 -47.64 -2.90 -39.99
N MET A 99 -46.38 -3.34 -39.99
CA MET A 99 -45.24 -2.42 -40.04
C MET A 99 -45.22 -1.63 -41.35
N GLN A 100 -45.52 -2.26 -42.50
CA GLN A 100 -45.59 -1.58 -43.79
C GLN A 100 -46.74 -0.56 -43.85
N GLU A 101 -47.89 -0.89 -43.29
CA GLU A 101 -49.03 0.03 -43.18
C GLU A 101 -48.71 1.22 -42.27
N ALA A 102 -48.07 0.97 -41.12
CA ALA A 102 -47.61 2.02 -40.22
C ALA A 102 -46.61 2.97 -40.91
N ARG A 103 -45.63 2.43 -41.63
CA ARG A 103 -44.70 3.23 -42.44
C ARG A 103 -45.44 4.09 -43.46
N ARG A 104 -46.43 3.53 -44.17
CA ARG A 104 -47.24 4.27 -45.15
C ARG A 104 -48.02 5.42 -44.50
N MET A 105 -48.60 5.19 -43.32
CA MET A 105 -49.30 6.24 -42.58
C MET A 105 -48.36 7.35 -42.12
N VAL A 106 -47.17 6.99 -41.63
CA VAL A 106 -46.15 7.98 -41.23
C VAL A 106 -45.73 8.84 -42.41
N PHE A 107 -45.51 8.26 -43.59
CA PHE A 107 -45.20 9.05 -44.79
C PHE A 107 -46.33 9.99 -45.20
N ARG A 108 -47.59 9.54 -45.11
CA ARG A 108 -48.77 10.40 -45.39
C ARG A 108 -48.88 11.55 -44.39
N LEU A 109 -48.67 11.29 -43.11
CA LEU A 109 -48.65 12.32 -42.07
C LEU A 109 -47.49 13.30 -42.27
N GLN A 110 -46.31 12.79 -42.60
CA GLN A 110 -45.15 13.63 -42.90
C GLN A 110 -45.42 14.55 -44.10
N ALA A 111 -46.06 14.04 -45.16
CA ALA A 111 -46.43 14.85 -46.33
C ALA A 111 -47.46 15.94 -45.98
N LEU A 112 -48.50 15.60 -45.22
CA LEU A 112 -49.49 16.57 -44.74
C LEU A 112 -48.87 17.65 -43.84
N LEU A 113 -47.98 17.27 -42.93
CA LEU A 113 -47.31 18.20 -42.01
C LEU A 113 -46.29 19.12 -42.72
N LEU A 114 -45.64 18.62 -43.77
CA LEU A 114 -44.64 19.39 -44.52
C LEU A 114 -45.24 20.25 -45.63
N HIS A 115 -46.26 19.75 -46.34
CA HIS A 115 -46.79 20.34 -47.57
C HIS A 115 -48.24 20.82 -47.46
N GLY A 116 -49.00 20.40 -46.44
CA GLY A 116 -50.39 20.81 -46.24
C GLY A 116 -51.41 20.09 -47.13
N SER A 117 -50.97 19.20 -48.02
CA SER A 117 -51.80 18.37 -48.91
C SER A 117 -51.14 17.01 -49.16
N LEU A 118 -51.94 15.98 -49.51
CA LEU A 118 -51.41 14.69 -49.94
C LEU A 118 -50.95 14.78 -51.40
N PRO A 119 -49.86 14.08 -51.81
CA PRO A 119 -49.44 14.04 -53.21
C PRO A 119 -50.49 13.43 -54.16
N GLU A 120 -51.43 12.65 -53.62
CA GLU A 120 -52.54 12.06 -54.36
C GLU A 120 -53.65 13.08 -54.70
N ASP A 121 -53.67 14.25 -54.05
CA ASP A 121 -54.70 15.29 -54.26
C ASP A 121 -54.35 16.30 -55.38
N GLU A 122 -53.19 16.17 -56.05
CA GLU A 122 -52.81 17.10 -57.13
C GLU A 122 -53.34 16.73 -58.52
N GLN A 123 -53.92 15.53 -58.71
CA GLN A 123 -54.41 15.09 -60.03
C GLN A 123 -55.90 15.33 -60.29
N ASP A 124 -56.69 15.65 -59.28
CA ASP A 124 -58.09 16.04 -59.46
C ASP A 124 -58.32 17.38 -58.75
N VAL A 125 -59.26 18.18 -59.26
CA VAL A 125 -59.72 19.47 -58.70
C VAL A 125 -59.10 20.73 -59.32
N SER A 126 -59.46 20.97 -60.59
CA SER A 126 -59.95 22.30 -60.97
C SER A 126 -61.42 22.44 -60.57
N MET A 127 -61.72 22.83 -59.32
CA MET A 127 -63.06 23.33 -58.93
C MET A 127 -63.02 23.98 -57.54
N GLY A 128 -63.59 25.19 -57.41
CA GLY A 128 -64.06 25.71 -56.11
C GLY A 128 -63.28 26.89 -55.53
N PHE A 129 -63.67 28.10 -55.92
CA PHE A 129 -63.28 29.39 -55.30
C PHE A 129 -63.90 29.59 -53.87
N GLY A 130 -63.89 28.56 -53.02
CA GLY A 130 -64.50 28.56 -51.69
C GLY A 130 -63.56 28.38 -50.49
N ASP A 131 -62.36 27.81 -50.69
CA ASP A 131 -61.52 27.30 -49.58
C ASP A 131 -60.25 28.11 -49.29
N SER A 132 -59.98 29.22 -50.00
CA SER A 132 -58.76 30.00 -49.80
C SER A 132 -58.62 30.58 -48.39
N ARG A 133 -59.75 30.86 -47.70
CA ARG A 133 -59.74 31.36 -46.32
C ARG A 133 -59.37 30.27 -45.32
N ALA A 134 -59.98 29.09 -45.43
CA ALA A 134 -59.67 27.94 -44.57
C ALA A 134 -58.21 27.48 -44.75
N ASN A 135 -57.71 27.50 -45.99
CA ASN A 135 -56.31 27.22 -46.30
C ASN A 135 -55.36 28.27 -45.70
N SER A 136 -55.68 29.57 -45.80
CA SER A 136 -54.87 30.63 -45.15
C SER A 136 -54.87 30.55 -43.62
N GLU A 137 -55.98 30.15 -43.00
CA GLU A 137 -56.10 29.96 -41.55
C GLU A 137 -55.27 28.75 -41.07
N GLN A 138 -55.27 27.65 -41.83
CA GLN A 138 -54.40 26.49 -41.58
C GLN A 138 -52.90 26.86 -41.74
N GLN A 139 -52.55 27.63 -42.77
CA GLN A 139 -51.17 28.12 -42.94
C GLN A 139 -50.73 29.02 -41.77
N LEU A 140 -51.60 29.87 -41.23
CA LEU A 140 -51.31 30.68 -40.06
C LEU A 140 -51.07 29.82 -38.80
N VAL A 141 -51.85 28.75 -38.61
CA VAL A 141 -51.65 27.80 -37.50
C VAL A 141 -50.30 27.08 -37.63
N LEU A 142 -49.94 26.64 -38.83
CA LEU A 142 -48.65 26.00 -39.09
C LEU A 142 -47.47 26.95 -38.85
N ILE A 143 -47.56 28.19 -39.34
CA ILE A 143 -46.53 29.21 -39.11
C ILE A 143 -46.41 29.52 -37.61
N ARG A 144 -47.54 29.61 -36.91
CA ARG A 144 -47.56 29.85 -35.47
C ARG A 144 -46.91 28.71 -34.69
N SER A 145 -47.27 27.46 -35.01
CA SER A 145 -46.67 26.28 -34.38
C SER A 145 -45.17 26.19 -34.63
N ARG A 146 -44.70 26.48 -35.86
CA ARG A 146 -43.26 26.52 -36.17
C ARG A 146 -42.53 27.63 -35.41
N LEU A 147 -43.16 28.79 -35.24
CA LEU A 147 -42.59 29.89 -34.45
C LEU A 147 -42.49 29.51 -32.97
N ASP A 148 -43.55 28.93 -32.41
CA ASP A 148 -43.58 28.50 -31.01
C ASP A 148 -42.55 27.38 -30.76
N GLN A 149 -42.40 26.43 -31.69
CA GLN A 149 -41.36 25.40 -31.66
C GLN A 149 -39.96 26.03 -31.69
N SER A 150 -39.69 26.91 -32.65
CA SER A 150 -38.39 27.58 -32.78
C SER A 150 -38.05 28.41 -31.52
N MET A 151 -39.05 29.01 -30.89
CA MET A 151 -38.87 29.75 -29.64
C MET A 151 -38.50 28.83 -28.47
N GLU A 152 -39.11 27.64 -28.34
CA GLU A 152 -38.73 26.67 -27.30
C GLU A 152 -37.32 26.10 -27.56
N GLU A 153 -36.99 25.76 -28.81
CA GLU A 153 -35.64 25.33 -29.19
C GLU A 153 -34.59 26.39 -28.83
N ALA A 154 -34.88 27.68 -29.05
CA ALA A 154 -33.99 28.77 -28.64
C ALA A 154 -33.83 28.86 -27.12
N LEU A 155 -34.87 28.55 -26.34
CA LEU A 155 -34.78 28.49 -24.88
C LEU A 155 -33.96 27.28 -24.41
N ASP A 156 -34.12 26.13 -25.05
CA ASP A 156 -33.33 24.93 -24.78
C ASP A 156 -31.85 25.16 -25.07
N LEU A 157 -31.51 25.69 -26.25
CA LEU A 157 -30.13 26.05 -26.60
C LEU A 157 -29.52 27.04 -25.59
N LYS A 158 -30.32 27.97 -25.06
CA LYS A 158 -29.87 28.89 -24.01
C LYS A 158 -29.60 28.17 -22.69
N ARG A 159 -30.42 27.19 -22.31
CA ARG A 159 -30.20 26.35 -21.11
C ARG A 159 -28.91 25.53 -21.28
N GLU A 160 -28.69 24.93 -22.44
CA GLU A 160 -27.48 24.16 -22.77
C GLU A 160 -26.22 25.02 -22.78
N LEU A 161 -26.27 26.21 -23.40
CA LEU A 161 -25.16 27.17 -23.38
C LEU A 161 -24.73 27.52 -21.96
N LEU A 162 -25.70 27.73 -21.06
CA LEU A 162 -25.42 28.01 -19.64
C LEU A 162 -24.78 26.81 -18.94
N ARG A 163 -25.25 25.60 -19.23
CA ARG A 163 -24.67 24.35 -18.72
C ARG A 163 -23.21 24.20 -19.16
N HIS A 164 -22.93 24.33 -20.45
CA HIS A 164 -21.55 24.28 -20.97
C HIS A 164 -20.67 25.40 -20.42
N LYS A 165 -21.20 26.61 -20.21
CA LYS A 165 -20.46 27.70 -19.55
C LYS A 165 -20.10 27.35 -18.10
N GLN A 166 -20.94 26.61 -17.40
CA GLN A 166 -20.65 26.14 -16.04
C GLN A 166 -19.61 25.02 -16.06
N GLU A 167 -19.76 24.04 -16.95
CA GLU A 167 -18.80 22.96 -17.17
C GLU A 167 -17.41 23.49 -17.52
N ALA A 168 -17.31 24.47 -18.43
CA ALA A 168 -16.04 25.10 -18.79
C ALA A 168 -15.34 25.74 -17.58
N ARG A 169 -16.09 26.43 -16.70
CA ARG A 169 -15.53 26.99 -15.47
C ARG A 169 -15.09 25.89 -14.50
N HIS A 170 -15.85 24.81 -14.40
CA HIS A 170 -15.52 23.69 -13.54
C HIS A 170 -14.24 22.97 -14.00
N LEU A 171 -14.14 22.69 -15.31
CA LEU A 171 -12.94 22.11 -15.93
C LEU A 171 -11.73 23.02 -15.76
N GLN A 172 -11.89 24.34 -15.90
CA GLN A 172 -10.80 25.29 -15.64
C GLN A 172 -10.32 25.23 -14.19
N ALA A 173 -11.24 25.18 -13.22
CA ALA A 173 -10.87 25.05 -11.80
C ALA A 173 -10.14 23.72 -11.51
N ILE A 174 -10.56 22.61 -12.13
CA ILE A 174 -9.88 21.33 -12.02
C ILE A 174 -8.47 21.43 -12.63
N LYS A 175 -8.33 22.02 -13.81
CA LYS A 175 -7.04 22.24 -14.48
C LYS A 175 -6.09 23.02 -13.57
N ASP A 176 -6.54 24.13 -13.00
CA ASP A 176 -5.71 24.97 -12.13
C ASP A 176 -5.29 24.22 -10.86
N ALA A 177 -6.20 23.45 -10.25
CA ALA A 177 -5.89 22.63 -9.08
C ALA A 177 -4.86 21.52 -9.40
N LEU A 178 -4.98 20.87 -10.56
CA LEU A 178 -4.02 19.86 -11.01
C LEU A 178 -2.66 20.50 -11.31
N GLN A 179 -2.63 21.66 -11.95
CA GLN A 179 -1.40 22.41 -12.22
C GLN A 179 -0.67 22.79 -10.92
N GLN A 180 -1.42 23.22 -9.90
CA GLN A 180 -0.85 23.52 -8.58
C GLN A 180 -0.29 22.26 -7.89
N ARG A 181 -0.98 21.11 -8.00
CA ARG A 181 -0.47 19.85 -7.46
C ARG A 181 0.80 19.40 -8.18
N MET A 182 0.86 19.58 -9.49
CA MET A 182 2.02 19.27 -10.31
C MET A 182 3.23 20.12 -9.90
N SER A 183 3.06 21.44 -9.72
CA SER A 183 4.18 22.31 -9.29
C SER A 183 4.70 21.97 -7.89
N VAL A 184 3.82 21.58 -6.97
CA VAL A 184 4.24 21.09 -5.64
C VAL A 184 5.02 19.79 -5.74
N GLN A 185 4.61 18.86 -6.62
CA GLN A 185 5.35 17.62 -6.87
C GLN A 185 6.72 17.90 -7.51
N GLU A 186 6.79 18.81 -8.48
CA GLU A 186 8.06 19.23 -9.09
C GLU A 186 9.03 19.80 -8.05
N ALA A 187 8.54 20.65 -7.13
CA ALA A 187 9.35 21.18 -6.04
C ALA A 187 9.84 20.07 -5.09
N ALA A 188 8.99 19.12 -4.72
CA ALA A 188 9.37 18.00 -3.86
C ALA A 188 10.43 17.09 -4.52
N VAL A 189 10.31 16.83 -5.82
CA VAL A 189 11.32 16.07 -6.59
C VAL A 189 12.66 16.80 -6.60
N LEU A 190 12.66 18.13 -6.78
CA LEU A 190 13.89 18.92 -6.72
C LEU A 190 14.54 18.86 -5.33
N GLN A 191 13.75 18.93 -4.27
CA GLN A 191 14.26 18.78 -2.90
C GLN A 191 14.87 17.39 -2.68
N LEU A 192 14.18 16.33 -3.07
CA LEU A 192 14.70 14.96 -2.94
C LEU A 192 15.99 14.75 -3.74
N LYS A 193 16.12 15.36 -4.93
CA LYS A 193 17.36 15.34 -5.70
C LYS A 193 18.50 16.03 -4.96
N GLN A 194 18.24 17.15 -4.30
CA GLN A 194 19.25 17.85 -3.50
C GLN A 194 19.67 17.01 -2.28
N GLU A 195 18.72 16.40 -1.58
CA GLU A 195 18.98 15.53 -0.45
C GLU A 195 19.78 14.29 -0.85
N LEU A 196 19.43 13.67 -1.99
CA LEU A 196 20.17 12.54 -2.55
C LEU A 196 21.63 12.89 -2.85
N LEU A 197 21.88 14.06 -3.45
CA LEU A 197 23.24 14.53 -3.71
C LEU A 197 24.03 14.71 -2.41
N ARG A 198 23.43 15.32 -1.38
CA ARG A 198 24.08 15.47 -0.07
C ARG A 198 24.42 14.11 0.54
N CYS A 199 23.45 13.19 0.58
CA CYS A 199 23.67 11.84 1.10
C CYS A 199 24.73 11.07 0.30
N SER A 200 24.82 11.27 -1.01
CA SER A 200 25.86 10.66 -1.86
C SER A 200 27.25 11.15 -1.50
N MET A 201 27.40 12.46 -1.26
CA MET A 201 28.68 13.05 -0.85
C MET A 201 29.10 12.55 0.54
N ASP A 202 28.17 12.52 1.50
CA ASP A 202 28.43 11.99 2.85
C ASP A 202 28.85 10.51 2.80
N LYS A 203 28.19 9.72 1.93
CA LYS A 203 28.56 8.32 1.70
C LYS A 203 29.98 8.18 1.15
N GLU A 204 30.35 8.96 0.12
CA GLU A 204 31.69 8.91 -0.46
C GLU A 204 32.77 9.32 0.58
N GLN A 205 32.47 10.31 1.42
CA GLN A 205 33.35 10.71 2.52
C GLN A 205 33.57 9.56 3.51
N LEU A 206 32.48 8.92 3.97
CA LEU A 206 32.57 7.78 4.90
C LEU A 206 33.28 6.58 4.26
N GLU A 207 33.08 6.33 2.96
CA GLU A 207 33.81 5.30 2.22
C GLU A 207 35.31 5.59 2.19
N GLY A 208 35.70 6.85 2.01
CA GLY A 208 37.09 7.32 2.10
C GLY A 208 37.70 7.09 3.48
N GLU A 209 37.00 7.51 4.54
CA GLU A 209 37.43 7.31 5.93
C GLU A 209 37.57 5.81 6.27
N ASN A 210 36.63 4.98 5.81
CA ASN A 210 36.65 3.53 6.00
C ASN A 210 37.85 2.88 5.28
N ALA A 211 38.16 3.33 4.07
CA ALA A 211 39.35 2.88 3.33
C ALA A 211 40.66 3.26 4.06
N GLU A 212 40.73 4.44 4.66
CA GLU A 212 41.88 4.87 5.45
C GLU A 212 42.02 4.03 6.73
N LEU A 213 40.93 3.81 7.46
CA LEU A 213 40.91 2.96 8.66
C LEU A 213 41.34 1.53 8.35
N LYS A 214 40.88 0.95 7.24
CA LYS A 214 41.32 -0.37 6.77
C LYS A 214 42.81 -0.42 6.50
N ARG A 215 43.38 0.63 5.90
CA ARG A 215 44.83 0.74 5.68
C ARG A 215 45.60 0.78 7.01
N LYS A 216 45.15 1.63 7.95
CA LYS A 216 45.75 1.72 9.30
C LYS A 216 45.71 0.38 10.04
N LEU A 217 44.60 -0.36 9.95
CA LEU A 217 44.48 -1.71 10.52
C LEU A 217 45.45 -2.71 9.87
N SER A 218 45.56 -2.69 8.54
CA SER A 218 46.53 -3.54 7.82
C SER A 218 47.97 -3.25 8.27
N ASP A 219 48.35 -1.99 8.39
CA ASP A 219 49.69 -1.61 8.83
C ASP A 219 49.96 -1.96 10.29
N ARG A 220 48.96 -1.82 11.17
CA ARG A 220 49.02 -2.32 12.56
C ARG A 220 49.21 -3.84 12.60
N ASN A 221 48.48 -4.61 11.78
CA ASN A 221 48.59 -6.06 11.72
C ASN A 221 49.97 -6.52 11.21
N LYS A 222 50.55 -5.83 10.21
CA LYS A 222 51.93 -6.09 9.77
C LYS A 222 52.90 -5.89 10.91
N LEU A 223 52.79 -4.77 11.63
CA LEU A 223 53.66 -4.47 12.76
C LEU A 223 53.50 -5.48 13.91
N LEU A 224 52.27 -5.93 14.19
CA LEU A 224 52.01 -7.00 15.15
C LEU A 224 52.71 -8.30 14.73
N SER A 225 52.60 -8.68 13.45
CA SER A 225 53.27 -9.87 12.91
C SER A 225 54.80 -9.78 13.04
N GLU A 226 55.37 -8.59 12.83
CA GLU A 226 56.80 -8.34 13.05
C GLU A 226 57.20 -8.51 14.53
N TYR A 227 56.41 -7.96 15.46
CA TYR A 227 56.67 -8.11 16.89
C TYR A 227 56.53 -9.56 17.36
N GLU A 228 55.52 -10.29 16.89
CA GLU A 228 55.36 -11.72 17.15
C GLU A 228 56.57 -12.52 16.63
N GLN A 229 57.06 -12.20 15.43
CA GLN A 229 58.27 -12.83 14.91
C GLN A 229 59.51 -12.52 15.76
N GLN A 230 59.65 -11.27 16.25
CA GLN A 230 60.75 -10.90 17.13
C GLN A 230 60.66 -11.60 18.50
N LEU A 231 59.46 -11.70 19.07
CA LEU A 231 59.21 -12.45 20.30
C LEU A 231 59.57 -13.92 20.12
N GLY A 232 59.08 -14.56 19.05
CA GLY A 232 59.41 -15.94 18.75
C GLY A 232 60.92 -16.20 18.56
N LYS A 233 61.68 -15.24 18.01
CA LYS A 233 63.15 -15.31 17.95
C LYS A 233 63.78 -15.22 19.34
N LYS A 234 63.31 -14.31 20.20
CA LYS A 234 63.80 -14.17 21.59
C LYS A 234 63.47 -15.40 22.44
N ASP A 235 62.28 -15.98 22.29
CA ASP A 235 61.87 -17.18 23.00
C ASP A 235 62.77 -18.37 22.65
N ARG A 236 63.08 -18.56 21.35
CA ARG A 236 64.04 -19.59 20.91
C ARG A 236 65.42 -19.40 21.52
N LEU A 237 65.92 -18.15 21.56
CA LEU A 237 67.22 -17.85 22.17
C LEU A 237 67.21 -18.12 23.68
N HIS A 238 66.13 -17.73 24.36
CA HIS A 238 65.94 -17.98 25.78
C HIS A 238 65.91 -19.48 26.09
N GLN A 239 65.14 -20.25 25.30
CA GLN A 239 65.06 -21.70 25.42
C GLN A 239 66.43 -22.37 25.17
N GLN A 240 67.21 -21.88 24.20
CA GLN A 240 68.58 -22.35 23.98
C GLN A 240 69.52 -22.04 25.16
N GLN A 241 69.43 -20.84 25.75
CA GLN A 241 70.22 -20.50 26.93
C GLN A 241 69.82 -21.32 28.15
N GLN A 242 68.52 -21.58 28.33
CA GLN A 242 67.99 -22.42 29.40
C GLN A 242 68.53 -23.85 29.31
N LEU A 243 68.49 -24.45 28.11
CA LEU A 243 69.10 -25.77 27.86
C LEU A 243 70.59 -25.79 28.19
N LYS A 244 71.36 -24.78 27.78
CA LYS A 244 72.79 -24.67 28.12
C LYS A 244 73.04 -24.55 29.62
N LEU A 245 72.19 -23.82 30.35
CA LEU A 245 72.29 -23.71 31.81
C LEU A 245 71.97 -25.05 32.48
N ASP A 246 70.97 -25.77 31.98
CA ASP A 246 70.60 -27.08 32.51
C ASP A 246 71.67 -28.13 32.20
N ASP A 247 72.28 -28.14 31.01
CA ASP A 247 73.44 -28.99 30.67
C ASP A 247 74.65 -28.68 31.56
N ALA A 248 74.97 -27.40 31.79
CA ALA A 248 76.06 -27.01 32.68
C ALA A 248 75.81 -27.43 34.14
N ARG A 249 74.55 -27.42 34.59
CA ARG A 249 74.14 -27.96 35.89
C ARG A 249 74.30 -29.48 35.94
N HIS A 250 73.96 -30.20 34.88
CA HIS A 250 74.14 -31.66 34.84
C HIS A 250 75.63 -32.05 34.81
N ASN A 251 76.46 -31.39 34.00
CA ASN A 251 77.90 -31.64 33.94
C ASN A 251 78.65 -31.28 35.23
N SER A 252 78.22 -30.25 35.96
CA SER A 252 78.79 -29.92 37.28
C SER A 252 78.32 -30.89 38.38
N ASN A 253 77.18 -31.55 38.19
CA ASN A 253 76.64 -32.54 39.13
C ASN A 253 77.20 -33.96 38.90
N GLU A 254 77.71 -34.30 37.71
CA GLU A 254 78.40 -35.58 37.44
C GLU A 254 79.81 -35.69 38.08
N GLY A 255 80.39 -34.58 38.55
CA GLY A 255 81.69 -34.57 39.26
C GLY A 255 81.63 -34.71 40.78
N SER A 256 80.44 -34.83 41.40
CA SER A 256 80.31 -34.84 42.87
C SER A 256 79.44 -35.99 43.38
N HIS A 257 79.99 -37.19 43.34
CA HIS A 257 79.60 -38.25 44.28
C HIS A 257 80.58 -38.29 45.46
N ARG A 258 80.35 -37.44 46.48
CA ARG A 258 80.41 -37.81 47.92
C ARG A 258 80.18 -36.61 48.85
N SER A 259 79.16 -36.77 49.69
CA SER A 259 79.13 -36.41 51.12
C SER A 259 79.37 -34.96 51.55
N SER A 260 78.31 -34.31 52.04
CA SER A 260 78.31 -33.85 53.45
C SER A 260 76.91 -33.49 53.94
N ARG A 261 76.54 -34.18 55.02
CA ARG A 261 75.53 -33.84 56.01
C ARG A 261 75.96 -32.53 56.71
N SER A 262 75.07 -31.57 56.92
CA SER A 262 75.22 -30.57 58.00
C SER A 262 73.88 -29.97 58.40
N GLU A 263 73.52 -30.20 59.64
CA GLU A 263 72.47 -29.50 60.39
C GLU A 263 72.85 -28.02 60.56
N LYS A 264 71.85 -27.13 60.53
CA LYS A 264 71.68 -26.04 61.50
C LYS A 264 70.37 -25.30 61.24
N SER A 265 69.41 -25.57 62.12
CA SER A 265 68.17 -24.80 62.30
C SER A 265 68.52 -23.45 62.93
N GLY A 266 68.39 -22.36 62.16
CA GLY A 266 68.57 -21.00 62.61
C GLY A 266 67.22 -20.33 62.89
N TYR A 267 67.07 -19.80 64.11
CA TYR A 267 66.08 -18.77 64.42
C TYR A 267 66.58 -17.42 63.90
N GLY A 268 65.69 -16.63 63.29
CA GLY A 268 65.97 -15.22 63.01
C GLY A 268 65.09 -14.54 61.97
N ASN A 269 63.96 -14.03 62.45
CA ASN A 269 63.24 -12.82 62.02
C ASN A 269 62.58 -12.73 60.63
N SER A 270 61.26 -12.75 60.70
CA SER A 270 60.27 -11.97 59.95
C SER A 270 60.80 -10.81 59.09
N VAL A 271 60.61 -10.93 57.78
CA VAL A 271 60.10 -9.85 56.91
C VAL A 271 59.20 -10.55 55.90
N GLY A 272 57.89 -10.41 56.07
CA GLY A 272 56.91 -10.88 55.11
C GLY A 272 57.01 -10.08 53.80
N PRO A 273 56.57 -10.64 52.67
CA PRO A 273 56.51 -9.91 51.40
C PRO A 273 55.66 -8.64 51.57
N PRO A 274 55.93 -7.57 50.82
CA PRO A 274 55.15 -6.35 50.92
C PRO A 274 53.68 -6.67 50.66
N PRO A 275 52.72 -6.04 51.38
CA PRO A 275 51.35 -6.09 50.93
C PRO A 275 51.34 -5.48 49.53
N GLY A 276 50.88 -6.27 48.54
CA GLY A 276 50.43 -5.71 47.27
C GLY A 276 49.47 -4.55 47.56
N PRO A 277 49.38 -3.54 46.68
CA PRO A 277 48.61 -2.35 46.96
C PRO A 277 47.25 -2.80 47.46
N ALA A 278 46.96 -2.44 48.71
CA ALA A 278 45.62 -2.49 49.23
C ALA A 278 44.76 -1.89 48.11
N PHE A 279 43.81 -2.67 47.60
CA PHE A 279 42.63 -2.08 47.00
C PHE A 279 42.09 -1.19 48.12
N GLN A 280 42.52 0.07 48.08
CA GLN A 280 41.83 1.17 48.70
C GLN A 280 40.38 0.91 48.32
N HIS A 281 39.52 0.85 49.33
CA HIS A 281 38.08 0.98 49.17
C HIS A 281 37.79 1.77 47.91
N THR A 282 37.36 1.09 46.84
CA THR A 282 36.80 1.76 45.67
C THR A 282 35.75 2.69 46.25
N ALA A 283 35.94 4.00 46.06
CA ALA A 283 35.04 4.97 46.63
C ALA A 283 33.62 4.58 46.20
N GLN A 284 32.68 4.42 47.14
CA GLN A 284 31.28 4.15 46.82
C GLN A 284 30.80 5.26 45.88
N GLY A 285 30.75 4.96 44.58
CA GLY A 285 30.59 5.96 43.52
C GLY A 285 31.37 5.66 42.24
N GLU A 286 32.51 4.97 42.30
CA GLU A 286 33.33 4.64 41.10
C GLU A 286 32.60 3.71 40.13
N GLU A 287 31.89 2.70 40.64
CA GLU A 287 31.11 1.77 39.81
C GLU A 287 29.93 2.47 39.12
N LEU A 288 29.26 3.40 39.80
CA LEU A 288 28.16 4.18 39.21
C LEU A 288 28.68 5.22 38.20
N GLN A 289 29.90 5.71 38.40
CA GLN A 289 30.58 6.57 37.44
C GLN A 289 30.99 5.81 36.17
N LEU A 290 31.44 4.55 36.30
CA LEU A 290 31.68 3.65 35.16
C LEU A 290 30.39 3.33 34.40
N VAL A 291 29.26 3.14 35.11
CA VAL A 291 27.94 2.97 34.49
C VAL A 291 27.52 4.23 33.74
N ARG A 292 27.77 5.43 34.28
CA ARG A 292 27.53 6.70 33.57
C ARG A 292 28.38 6.84 32.31
N GLU A 293 29.65 6.44 32.36
CA GLU A 293 30.54 6.50 31.21
C GLU A 293 30.14 5.48 30.13
N ALA A 294 29.71 4.28 30.54
CA ALA A 294 29.16 3.29 29.62
C ALA A 294 27.84 3.75 28.98
N LEU A 295 26.93 4.40 29.72
CA LEU A 295 25.70 4.99 29.18
C LEU A 295 26.00 6.13 28.20
N ARG A 296 26.99 6.98 28.49
CA ARG A 296 27.45 8.03 27.57
C ARG A 296 28.05 7.44 26.29
N SER A 297 28.91 6.43 26.41
CA SER A 297 29.48 5.74 25.26
C SER A 297 28.41 5.02 24.41
N LEU A 298 27.34 4.50 25.04
CA LEU A 298 26.20 3.94 24.32
C LEU A 298 25.42 5.04 23.58
N ARG A 299 25.19 6.19 24.21
CA ARG A 299 24.56 7.36 23.60
C ARG A 299 25.31 7.86 22.38
N ASP A 300 26.65 7.90 22.43
CA ASP A 300 27.49 8.30 21.28
C ASP A 300 27.40 7.29 20.11
N GLY A 301 26.97 6.06 20.38
CA GLY A 301 26.73 5.03 19.37
C GLY A 301 25.37 5.12 18.67
N PHE A 302 24.44 5.93 19.17
CA PHE A 302 23.10 6.13 18.59
C PHE A 302 22.98 7.49 17.90
N SER A 303 22.29 7.55 16.76
CA SER A 303 22.04 8.81 16.05
C SER A 303 21.21 9.78 16.91
N GLY A 304 21.37 11.10 16.77
CA GLY A 304 20.72 12.08 17.65
C GLY A 304 19.17 12.09 17.67
N HIS A 305 18.52 11.31 16.79
CA HIS A 305 17.07 11.16 16.73
C HIS A 305 16.61 9.71 17.01
N ASP A 306 17.49 8.88 17.59
CA ASP A 306 17.16 7.51 17.94
C ASP A 306 16.12 7.47 19.08
N PRO A 307 14.99 6.74 18.92
CA PRO A 307 14.01 6.54 19.99
C PRO A 307 14.63 6.01 21.29
N GLN A 308 15.71 5.24 21.23
CA GLN A 308 16.34 4.65 22.40
C GLN A 308 16.98 5.69 23.34
N HIS A 309 17.21 6.93 22.88
CA HIS A 309 17.73 8.01 23.73
C HIS A 309 16.84 8.31 24.94
N HIS A 310 15.50 8.22 24.80
CA HIS A 310 14.60 8.45 25.95
C HIS A 310 14.78 7.40 27.04
N THR A 311 15.18 6.19 26.66
CA THR A 311 15.42 5.07 27.58
C THR A 311 16.74 5.30 28.29
N LEU A 312 17.77 5.73 27.56
CA LEU A 312 19.05 6.15 28.13
C LEU A 312 18.88 7.33 29.10
N ASP A 313 18.07 8.33 28.76
CA ASP A 313 17.74 9.46 29.65
C ASP A 313 17.12 8.98 30.97
N THR A 314 16.16 8.06 30.89
CA THR A 314 15.47 7.51 32.06
C THR A 314 16.45 6.74 32.96
N LEU A 315 17.40 6.00 32.36
CA LEU A 315 18.43 5.26 33.09
C LEU A 315 19.49 6.20 33.69
N GLU A 316 19.95 7.20 32.95
CA GLU A 316 20.88 8.24 33.43
C GLU A 316 20.28 8.99 34.62
N GLN A 317 18.99 9.33 34.56
CA GLN A 317 18.25 9.96 35.66
C GLN A 317 18.11 9.03 36.87
N GLY A 318 17.88 7.73 36.64
CA GLY A 318 17.83 6.71 37.70
C GLY A 318 19.17 6.57 38.44
N VAL A 319 20.27 6.53 37.69
CA VAL A 319 21.64 6.47 38.24
C VAL A 319 22.00 7.76 38.98
N ALA A 320 21.60 8.93 38.45
CA ALA A 320 21.78 10.22 39.12
C ALA A 320 21.05 10.26 40.48
N SER A 321 19.81 9.80 40.52
CA SER A 321 19.02 9.72 41.76
C SER A 321 19.62 8.74 42.78
N LEU A 322 20.19 7.62 42.31
CA LEU A 322 20.89 6.67 43.18
C LEU A 322 22.16 7.26 43.78
N MET A 323 22.96 7.99 43.00
CA MET A 323 24.16 8.66 43.51
C MET A 323 23.83 9.74 44.54
N ASP A 324 22.78 10.54 44.31
CA ASP A 324 22.35 11.57 45.26
C ASP A 324 21.84 10.95 46.57
N ARG A 325 21.11 9.83 46.49
CA ARG A 325 20.70 9.05 47.67
C ARG A 325 21.89 8.44 48.41
N LEU A 326 22.91 7.95 47.72
CA LEU A 326 24.11 7.40 48.34
C LEU A 326 24.95 8.48 49.00
N TYR A 327 25.13 9.62 48.33
CA TYR A 327 25.85 10.77 48.88
C TYR A 327 25.17 11.34 50.14
N THR A 328 23.84 11.44 50.13
CA THR A 328 23.06 11.84 51.32
C THR A 328 23.14 10.81 52.44
N LEU A 329 23.18 9.52 52.13
CA LEU A 329 23.37 8.45 53.12
C LEU A 329 24.78 8.47 53.73
N ASP A 330 25.80 8.69 52.91
CA ASP A 330 27.20 8.76 53.35
C ASP A 330 27.47 10.00 54.21
N THR A 331 26.94 11.16 53.80
CA THR A 331 27.00 12.39 54.61
C THR A 331 26.25 12.24 55.93
N ARG A 332 25.08 11.56 55.94
CA ARG A 332 24.33 11.25 57.16
C ARG A 332 25.09 10.27 58.08
N ARG A 333 25.75 9.26 57.52
CA ARG A 333 26.58 8.30 58.29
C ARG A 333 27.79 8.98 58.93
N ARG A 334 28.44 9.90 58.21
CA ARG A 334 29.55 10.72 58.75
C ARG A 334 29.09 11.72 59.82
N GLN A 335 27.86 12.21 59.74
CA GLN A 335 27.29 13.14 60.72
C GLN A 335 26.84 12.43 62.01
N GLN A 336 26.43 11.16 61.92
CA GLN A 336 26.01 10.33 63.05
C GLN A 336 27.20 9.89 63.95
N ASP A 337 28.40 9.75 63.39
CA ASP A 337 29.63 9.39 64.12
C ASP A 337 30.28 10.56 64.88
N ARG A 338 29.76 11.80 64.75
CA ARG A 338 30.41 13.02 65.30
C ARG A 338 29.60 13.80 66.35
N GLY A 339 28.50 13.27 66.86
CA GLY A 339 27.68 13.97 67.85
C GLY A 339 26.97 13.03 68.83
N GLY A 340 27.47 12.98 70.06
CA GLY A 340 26.82 12.29 71.17
C GLY A 340 25.53 13.00 71.64
N GLN A 341 24.57 12.17 72.06
CA GLN A 341 23.46 12.43 72.99
C GLN A 341 22.51 13.62 72.70
N CYS A 342 21.25 13.33 72.33
CA CYS A 342 20.04 13.78 73.06
C CYS A 342 18.71 13.38 72.38
N LYS A 343 17.86 12.70 73.17
CA LYS A 343 16.39 12.85 73.32
C LYS A 343 15.46 12.75 72.09
N SER A 344 14.61 11.72 72.09
CA SER A 344 13.22 11.77 71.53
C SER A 344 12.36 12.76 72.36
N PRO A 345 11.09 13.16 72.03
CA PRO A 345 10.13 12.67 71.00
C PRO A 345 9.30 13.82 70.30
N GLY A 346 8.29 13.52 69.48
CA GLY A 346 7.12 14.42 69.36
C GLY A 346 6.48 14.69 67.99
N ARG A 347 5.20 14.31 67.91
CA ARG A 347 4.08 14.68 67.00
C ARG A 347 4.01 16.11 66.40
N ARG A 348 3.23 16.17 65.29
CA ARG A 348 2.50 17.30 64.63
C ARG A 348 3.36 18.23 63.76
N ALA A 349 2.98 18.68 62.56
CA ALA A 349 1.75 18.61 61.76
C ALA A 349 2.07 18.89 60.25
N ASN A 350 1.15 18.46 59.36
CA ASN A 350 0.97 18.77 57.91
C ASN A 350 0.80 20.29 57.61
N PRO A 351 0.44 20.80 56.39
CA PRO A 351 0.14 20.22 55.06
C PRO A 351 0.84 20.97 53.88
N THR A 352 0.93 20.48 52.64
CA THR A 352 -0.02 20.50 51.50
C THR A 352 0.73 19.75 50.37
N ASP A 353 0.18 19.03 49.39
CA ASP A 353 -1.05 19.18 48.63
C ASP A 353 -1.26 17.82 47.94
N ARG A 354 -2.36 17.12 48.25
CA ARG A 354 -2.76 15.94 47.49
C ARG A 354 -4.28 15.89 47.37
N ASP A 355 -4.67 15.68 46.12
CA ASP A 355 -5.95 15.17 45.60
C ASP A 355 -7.07 16.18 45.34
N SER A 356 -7.36 16.40 44.04
CA SER A 356 -8.72 16.51 43.46
C SER A 356 -8.69 16.45 41.91
N TRP A 357 -8.74 15.23 41.34
CA TRP A 357 -9.61 14.67 40.26
C TRP A 357 -10.51 15.62 39.38
N PRO A 358 -11.17 15.18 38.24
CA PRO A 358 -10.86 14.21 37.15
C PRO A 358 -11.34 14.66 35.70
N PRO A 359 -12.07 13.89 34.83
CA PRO A 359 -11.62 13.02 33.71
C PRO A 359 -12.26 13.34 32.31
N SER A 360 -11.94 12.52 31.29
CA SER A 360 -12.54 12.42 29.93
C SER A 360 -12.05 13.45 28.90
N SER A 361 -11.66 13.04 27.69
CA SER A 361 -12.61 12.69 26.64
C SER A 361 -11.91 12.01 25.46
N LYS A 362 -12.64 11.07 24.83
CA LYS A 362 -12.37 10.60 23.46
C LYS A 362 -12.23 11.80 22.52
N ILE A 363 -11.11 11.91 21.79
CA ILE A 363 -11.07 12.36 20.41
C ILE A 363 -9.97 11.57 19.72
N ALA A 364 -10.40 10.79 18.73
CA ALA A 364 -9.55 10.12 17.78
C ALA A 364 -8.95 11.17 16.84
N HIS A 365 -7.63 11.23 16.71
CA HIS A 365 -6.90 11.61 15.48
C HIS A 365 -5.43 11.17 15.66
N SER A 366 -5.11 9.96 15.23
CA SER A 366 -3.72 9.53 15.08
C SER A 366 -3.55 8.92 13.70
N HIS A 367 -2.95 9.71 12.80
CA HIS A 367 -2.31 9.21 11.61
C HIS A 367 -0.80 9.22 11.84
N SER A 368 -0.21 8.02 11.74
CA SER A 368 1.19 7.71 11.37
C SER A 368 2.27 7.88 12.44
N SER A 369 3.16 6.93 12.80
CA SER A 369 3.40 5.50 12.50
C SER A 369 4.34 4.92 13.62
N PRO A 370 4.99 3.73 13.51
CA PRO A 370 4.73 2.56 14.35
C PRO A 370 5.89 2.22 15.32
N GLY A 371 5.60 2.15 16.62
CA GLY A 371 6.48 1.57 17.64
C GLY A 371 5.97 0.18 18.05
N LEU A 372 6.77 -0.84 17.71
CA LEU A 372 6.82 -2.23 18.22
C LEU A 372 5.91 -2.48 19.44
N ASP A 373 4.63 -2.80 19.21
CA ASP A 373 4.02 -4.09 19.55
C ASP A 373 2.79 -4.38 18.65
N SER A 374 2.83 -3.93 17.40
CA SER A 374 1.73 -4.21 16.47
C SER A 374 1.79 -5.69 16.08
N THR A 375 0.87 -6.49 16.61
CA THR A 375 0.51 -7.79 16.03
C THR A 375 0.49 -7.62 14.51
N VAL A 376 1.34 -8.35 13.78
CA VAL A 376 1.49 -8.09 12.34
C VAL A 376 0.14 -8.31 11.70
N SER A 377 -0.47 -7.24 11.22
CA SER A 377 -1.85 -7.26 10.76
C SER A 377 -1.98 -6.50 9.46
N THR A 378 -2.81 -7.04 8.58
CA THR A 378 -3.10 -6.49 7.27
C THR A 378 -4.47 -5.85 7.31
N LYS A 379 -4.53 -4.56 6.92
CA LYS A 379 -5.78 -3.83 6.74
C LYS A 379 -6.45 -4.29 5.44
N VAL A 380 -7.71 -4.65 5.53
CA VAL A 380 -8.51 -5.15 4.42
C VAL A 380 -9.74 -4.28 4.26
N LEU A 381 -9.88 -3.67 3.09
CA LEU A 381 -11.05 -2.89 2.70
C LEU A 381 -11.85 -3.71 1.69
N TYR A 382 -13.10 -4.05 1.97
CA TYR A 382 -13.91 -4.83 1.03
C TYR A 382 -15.27 -4.17 0.72
N PHE A 383 -15.69 -4.31 -0.53
CA PHE A 383 -16.97 -3.84 -1.06
C PHE A 383 -17.91 -5.01 -1.27
N THR A 384 -19.21 -4.80 -1.06
CA THR A 384 -20.24 -5.82 -1.27
C THR A 384 -21.44 -5.19 -1.95
N ASP A 385 -22.16 -5.92 -2.80
CA ASP A 385 -23.27 -5.37 -3.58
C ASP A 385 -24.42 -4.81 -2.72
N ARG A 386 -24.56 -5.33 -1.50
CA ARG A 386 -25.59 -4.91 -0.54
C ARG A 386 -25.32 -3.56 0.14
N SER A 387 -24.11 -3.01 0.01
CA SER A 387 -23.69 -1.80 0.72
C SER A 387 -22.79 -0.92 -0.12
N LEU A 388 -23.20 0.33 -0.33
CA LEU A 388 -22.39 1.36 -0.98
C LEU A 388 -21.19 1.81 -0.13
N THR A 389 -21.23 1.57 1.18
CA THR A 389 -20.11 1.85 2.10
C THR A 389 -19.21 0.63 2.20
N PRO A 390 -17.88 0.75 1.95
CA PRO A 390 -16.95 -0.35 2.13
C PRO A 390 -16.75 -0.68 3.61
N PHE A 391 -16.42 -1.93 3.88
CA PHE A 391 -16.13 -2.44 5.20
C PHE A 391 -14.61 -2.56 5.40
N LEU A 392 -14.14 -2.27 6.61
CA LEU A 392 -12.73 -2.35 6.98
C LEU A 392 -12.54 -3.40 8.08
N VAL A 393 -11.70 -4.41 7.81
CA VAL A 393 -11.31 -5.43 8.78
C VAL A 393 -9.79 -5.56 8.86
N ASN A 394 -9.28 -6.12 9.96
CA ASN A 394 -7.85 -6.37 10.15
C ASN A 394 -7.62 -7.87 10.31
N ILE A 395 -6.74 -8.43 9.50
CA ILE A 395 -6.32 -9.83 9.58
C ILE A 395 -4.97 -9.89 10.28
N SER A 396 -4.82 -10.69 11.33
CA SER A 396 -3.59 -10.84 12.12
C SER A 396 -2.50 -11.67 11.41
N LYS A 397 -2.22 -11.35 10.14
CA LYS A 397 -1.15 -11.94 9.32
C LYS A 397 -0.45 -10.86 8.50
N ARG A 398 0.80 -11.13 8.08
CA ARG A 398 1.59 -10.25 7.19
C ARG A 398 0.95 -10.19 5.80
N LEU A 399 1.03 -9.03 5.15
CA LEU A 399 0.69 -8.92 3.74
C LEU A 399 1.68 -9.79 2.93
N GLY A 400 1.16 -10.74 2.15
CA GLY A 400 1.93 -11.81 1.50
C GLY A 400 1.83 -13.18 2.17
N GLU A 401 1.30 -13.27 3.40
CA GLU A 401 0.94 -14.54 4.08
C GLU A 401 -0.57 -14.72 4.21
N VAL A 402 -1.35 -13.67 3.92
CA VAL A 402 -2.82 -13.70 3.96
C VAL A 402 -3.32 -14.57 2.81
N THR A 403 -4.04 -15.62 3.15
CA THR A 403 -4.72 -16.49 2.18
C THR A 403 -6.18 -16.11 2.00
N LEU A 404 -6.81 -16.61 0.92
CA LEU A 404 -8.25 -16.43 0.71
C LEU A 404 -9.07 -17.00 1.88
N ARG A 405 -8.64 -18.12 2.49
CA ARG A 405 -9.27 -18.67 3.69
C ARG A 405 -9.28 -17.68 4.85
N ASP A 406 -8.16 -17.00 5.08
CA ASP A 406 -8.05 -16.00 6.15
C ASP A 406 -8.98 -14.81 5.90
N PHE A 407 -9.08 -14.38 4.65
CA PHE A 407 -10.01 -13.35 4.23
C PHE A 407 -11.47 -13.77 4.45
N LYS A 408 -11.86 -14.98 4.02
CA LYS A 408 -13.21 -15.54 4.23
C LYS A 408 -13.56 -15.62 5.72
N ALA A 409 -12.63 -16.08 6.54
CA ALA A 409 -12.81 -16.16 8.00
C ALA A 409 -12.97 -14.78 8.65
N ALA A 410 -12.30 -13.75 8.13
CA ALA A 410 -12.40 -12.38 8.65
C ALA A 410 -13.68 -11.65 8.20
N VAL A 411 -14.21 -11.99 7.03
CA VAL A 411 -15.45 -11.40 6.50
C VAL A 411 -16.70 -12.08 7.06
N ASP A 412 -16.59 -13.33 7.52
CA ASP A 412 -17.65 -14.14 8.17
C ASP A 412 -19.02 -14.03 7.46
N ARG A 413 -19.03 -14.28 6.15
CA ARG A 413 -20.25 -14.29 5.34
C ARG A 413 -20.60 -15.71 4.90
N GLN A 414 -21.84 -16.09 5.15
CA GLN A 414 -22.42 -17.36 4.71
C GLN A 414 -23.03 -17.20 3.32
N GLY A 415 -22.62 -18.03 2.35
CA GLY A 415 -23.11 -17.98 0.97
C GLY A 415 -22.02 -18.34 -0.05
N SER A 416 -22.43 -18.51 -1.31
CA SER A 416 -21.49 -18.57 -2.45
C SER A 416 -21.14 -17.14 -2.85
N PHE A 417 -19.86 -16.81 -2.87
CA PHE A 417 -19.38 -15.49 -3.26
C PHE A 417 -18.16 -15.63 -4.17
N ARG A 418 -18.01 -14.69 -5.09
CA ARG A 418 -16.79 -14.49 -5.87
C ARG A 418 -15.97 -13.37 -5.26
N TYR A 419 -14.67 -13.59 -5.19
CA TYR A 419 -13.74 -12.72 -4.48
C TYR A 419 -12.74 -12.13 -5.48
N HIS A 420 -12.90 -10.84 -5.75
CA HIS A 420 -11.99 -10.08 -6.59
C HIS A 420 -11.12 -9.18 -5.73
N PHE A 421 -9.84 -9.06 -6.07
CA PHE A 421 -8.88 -8.26 -5.33
C PHE A 421 -8.20 -7.26 -6.26
N LYS A 422 -7.92 -6.07 -5.73
CA LYS A 422 -7.15 -5.07 -6.46
C LYS A 422 -5.69 -5.51 -6.43
N ALA A 423 -5.13 -5.76 -7.60
CA ALA A 423 -3.75 -6.20 -7.77
C ALA A 423 -3.00 -5.27 -8.73
N LEU A 424 -1.67 -5.30 -8.64
CA LEU A 424 -0.78 -4.68 -9.61
C LEU A 424 -0.18 -5.78 -10.48
N ASP A 425 -0.67 -5.88 -11.70
CA ASP A 425 -0.11 -6.74 -12.74
C ASP A 425 1.09 -6.04 -13.41
N PRO A 426 2.21 -6.74 -13.65
CA PRO A 426 3.40 -6.16 -14.28
C PRO A 426 3.19 -5.63 -15.71
N GLU A 427 2.26 -6.22 -16.46
CA GLU A 427 2.01 -5.91 -17.87
C GLU A 427 0.81 -4.97 -18.04
N PHE A 428 -0.24 -5.19 -17.26
CA PHE A 428 -1.53 -4.49 -17.39
C PHE A 428 -1.76 -3.42 -16.32
N GLY A 429 -0.86 -3.28 -15.34
CA GLY A 429 -0.97 -2.29 -14.29
C GLY A 429 -2.06 -2.63 -13.26
N THR A 430 -3.00 -1.72 -13.00
CA THR A 430 -4.01 -1.97 -11.95
C THR A 430 -5.13 -2.87 -12.46
N VAL A 431 -5.28 -4.06 -11.87
CA VAL A 431 -6.29 -5.05 -12.28
C VAL A 431 -7.18 -5.49 -11.12
N LYS A 432 -8.31 -6.13 -11.44
CA LYS A 432 -9.14 -6.88 -10.50
C LYS A 432 -8.88 -8.37 -10.73
N GLU A 433 -8.12 -8.98 -9.84
CA GLU A 433 -7.77 -10.40 -9.91
C GLU A 433 -8.79 -11.23 -9.13
N GLU A 434 -9.36 -12.26 -9.75
CA GLU A 434 -10.25 -13.20 -9.07
C GLU A 434 -9.45 -14.32 -8.39
N VAL A 435 -9.71 -14.57 -7.11
CA VAL A 435 -9.06 -15.66 -6.36
C VAL A 435 -10.11 -16.65 -5.87
N PHE A 436 -10.02 -17.90 -6.33
CA PHE A 436 -10.98 -18.97 -6.05
C PHE A 436 -10.45 -20.05 -5.09
N GLN A 437 -9.12 -20.21 -4.97
CA GLN A 437 -8.52 -21.24 -4.12
C GLN A 437 -8.30 -20.74 -2.69
N ASP A 438 -8.80 -21.47 -1.70
CA ASP A 438 -8.67 -21.11 -0.28
C ASP A 438 -7.21 -20.99 0.20
N GLY A 439 -6.30 -21.77 -0.39
CA GLY A 439 -4.87 -21.74 -0.07
C GLY A 439 -4.07 -20.69 -0.84
N ALA A 440 -4.68 -20.00 -1.82
CA ALA A 440 -3.97 -18.98 -2.60
C ALA A 440 -3.75 -17.72 -1.76
N LEU A 441 -2.61 -17.08 -2.00
CA LEU A 441 -2.26 -15.80 -1.39
C LEU A 441 -3.10 -14.69 -2.02
N VAL A 442 -3.58 -13.78 -1.18
CA VAL A 442 -4.36 -12.63 -1.63
C VAL A 442 -3.41 -11.51 -2.06
N PRO A 443 -3.57 -10.92 -3.26
CA PRO A 443 -2.70 -9.85 -3.73
C PRO A 443 -2.87 -8.57 -2.90
N GLY A 444 -1.76 -7.86 -2.70
CA GLY A 444 -1.72 -6.61 -1.95
C GLY A 444 -1.70 -5.38 -2.85
N TRP A 445 -2.33 -4.30 -2.39
CA TRP A 445 -2.30 -2.98 -3.01
C TRP A 445 -1.85 -1.93 -1.98
N GLU A 446 -0.71 -1.28 -2.21
CA GLU A 446 -0.17 -0.21 -1.35
C GLU A 446 -0.10 -0.58 0.16
N GLY A 447 0.32 -1.81 0.46
CA GLY A 447 0.44 -2.28 1.86
C GLY A 447 -0.90 -2.67 2.51
N LYS A 448 -1.98 -2.80 1.73
CA LYS A 448 -3.33 -3.20 2.18
C LYS A 448 -3.93 -4.23 1.24
N ILE A 449 -5.10 -4.74 1.57
CA ILE A 449 -5.91 -5.55 0.66
C ILE A 449 -7.17 -4.75 0.33
N VAL A 450 -7.52 -4.67 -0.96
CA VAL A 450 -8.78 -4.08 -1.42
C VAL A 450 -9.53 -5.16 -2.19
N ALA A 451 -10.76 -5.47 -1.78
CA ALA A 451 -11.52 -6.58 -2.30
C ALA A 451 -12.96 -6.20 -2.71
N TRP A 452 -13.53 -6.93 -3.66
CA TRP A 452 -14.94 -6.92 -4.01
C TRP A 452 -15.50 -8.32 -3.78
N VAL A 453 -16.53 -8.41 -2.95
CA VAL A 453 -17.22 -9.65 -2.60
C VAL A 453 -18.58 -9.61 -3.25
N GLU A 454 -18.68 -10.31 -4.38
CA GLU A 454 -19.88 -10.36 -5.22
C GLU A 454 -20.66 -11.64 -4.87
N GLU A 455 -21.98 -11.50 -4.70
CA GLU A 455 -22.84 -12.65 -4.41
C GLU A 455 -22.92 -13.52 -5.68
N ASP A 456 -22.46 -14.76 -5.55
CA ASP A 456 -22.53 -15.71 -6.65
C ASP A 456 -23.98 -16.20 -6.71
N HIS A 457 -24.80 -15.45 -7.44
CA HIS A 457 -26.10 -15.90 -7.89
C HIS A 457 -25.85 -17.03 -8.87
N GLY A 458 -25.56 -18.22 -8.34
CA GLY A 458 -25.54 -19.43 -9.14
C GLY A 458 -26.77 -19.39 -10.01
N GLU A 459 -26.56 -19.40 -11.33
CA GLU A 459 -27.63 -19.48 -12.31
C GLU A 459 -28.57 -20.60 -11.84
N ARG A 460 -29.72 -20.21 -11.29
CA ARG A 460 -30.87 -21.11 -11.14
C ARG A 460 -31.36 -21.33 -12.56
N ARG A 461 -30.68 -22.26 -13.24
CA ARG A 461 -31.21 -22.95 -14.42
C ARG A 461 -32.28 -23.91 -13.99
#